data_AF-A0A1Y2VUH4-F1
#
_entry.id   AF-A0A1Y2VUH4-F1
#
_cell.length_a   1.000
_cell.length_b   1.000
_cell.length_c   1.000
_cell.angle_alpha   90.00
_cell.angle_beta   90.00
_cell.angle_gamma   90.00
#
_symmetry.space_group_name_H-M   'P 1'
#
loop_
_entity.id
_entity.type
_entity.pdbx_description
1 polymer ?
#
loop_
_entity_poly.entity_id
_entity_poly.type
_entity_poly.pdbx_seq_one_letter_code
_entity_poly.pdbx_strand_id
1 'polypeptide(L)'
;MENPKNSNKACLATLPVEIIREIANCVETPEDLLRFACICKDIYSCIGIVDVVRNDARYQDSLDVETLSGMVSAGHFREEKVCMLRTVCHVTVRTTEPIYVHKPCLLQAIEKGFDVGVIRRYIQASRAVFPEGIIGMWYPGRQNIRGGQYKAMFWVLEEFPSPMFAAAREGRLDVVKVLAEEFGVDVRGRDQPGDFKSVGKSDTWEMENILNDDMFVVDDAFAAACQSKHEDIAQYMISHGLRVRTGDLLWAIRSGCLQVMKTLLNHTFFKGNLGAARILLMLDMVLHYYDTFLVNNQICTLLLNAIVDEDTAPLFSHSRYLSRRVRDAIERRKNVEGVFALWVKFVAPPLAASTVIALEAAAAGCLTPVKTILSNPSWMAGNSDPERLRFQESMKAAAISSLNCDIIEYLLSIGYQFSAADLLKVIEGEALDVFELLLASGTPTTDPDMEQSGPNPLEKAITTPLNPVKCCMAFRLLYHGADPSSVSGLNKYLFGSMICSQDKIWRLIRTHLVRKRFAKSPAKIPSRMIFSKTFESPTSEMLCRSPQFSEQFHALTVLVLGSNYDKELKWRLERHEDFERYQIDCLKKEQQGSESLTKIPADKNSMAIASCSRDMANYNLRLRVLGR
;
A
#
# COMPACT_ATOMS: atom_id res chain seq x y z
N MET A 1 -53.45 40.28 -7.08
CA MET A 1 -53.77 39.12 -6.22
C MET A 1 -52.46 38.54 -5.74
N GLU A 2 -52.05 38.94 -4.54
CA GLU A 2 -50.80 38.50 -3.89
C GLU A 2 -50.99 37.13 -3.21
N ASN A 3 -49.88 36.39 -3.11
CA ASN A 3 -49.81 34.97 -2.79
C ASN A 3 -49.82 34.71 -1.26
N PRO A 4 -50.82 34.02 -0.68
CA PRO A 4 -50.97 33.86 0.77
C PRO A 4 -50.21 32.64 1.30
N LYS A 5 -48.88 32.63 1.16
CA LYS A 5 -48.01 31.53 1.66
C LYS A 5 -46.96 31.93 2.70
N ASN A 6 -47.00 33.16 3.21
CA ASN A 6 -46.30 33.53 4.45
C ASN A 6 -47.33 33.65 5.59
N SER A 7 -47.87 32.51 6.04
CA SER A 7 -48.51 32.50 7.35
C SER A 7 -47.41 32.61 8.41
N ASN A 8 -47.52 33.64 9.24
CA ASN A 8 -46.71 33.86 10.43
C ASN A 8 -46.73 32.61 11.32
N LYS A 9 -45.78 31.68 11.14
CA LYS A 9 -45.43 30.75 12.20
C LYS A 9 -44.80 31.60 13.29
N ALA A 10 -45.57 31.92 14.33
CA ALA A 10 -45.03 32.50 15.55
C ALA A 10 -43.86 31.61 15.97
N CYS A 11 -42.65 32.14 15.87
CA CYS A 11 -41.48 31.40 16.27
C CYS A 11 -41.59 31.24 17.79
N LEU A 12 -41.45 30.03 18.33
CA LEU A 12 -41.45 29.82 19.79
C LEU A 12 -40.41 30.71 20.51
N ALA A 13 -39.39 31.18 19.78
CA ALA A 13 -38.42 32.17 20.24
C ALA A 13 -39.01 33.58 20.52
N THR A 14 -40.25 33.88 20.16
CA THR A 14 -40.90 35.18 20.43
C THR A 14 -41.90 35.14 21.58
N LEU A 15 -42.02 34.01 22.29
CA LEU A 15 -42.91 33.91 23.45
C LEU A 15 -42.31 34.68 24.65
N PRO A 16 -43.13 35.39 25.44
CA PRO A 16 -42.73 35.94 26.73
C PRO A 16 -42.15 34.87 27.66
N VAL A 17 -41.14 35.26 28.45
CA VAL A 17 -40.44 34.41 29.42
C VAL A 17 -41.39 33.72 30.40
N GLU A 18 -42.46 34.40 30.78
CA GLU A 18 -43.48 33.91 31.70
C GLU A 18 -44.28 32.75 31.09
N ILE A 19 -44.67 32.87 29.82
CA ILE A 19 -45.39 31.82 29.08
C ILE A 19 -44.48 30.61 28.85
N ILE A 20 -43.21 30.86 28.53
CA ILE A 20 -42.18 29.84 28.43
C ILE A 20 -42.05 29.03 29.75
N ARG A 21 -42.03 29.72 30.90
CA ARG A 21 -41.96 29.07 32.22
C ARG A 21 -43.22 28.29 32.54
N GLU A 22 -44.38 28.83 32.19
CA GLU A 22 -45.66 28.17 32.40
C GLU A 22 -45.76 26.89 31.55
N ILE A 23 -45.38 26.96 30.26
CA ILE A 23 -45.31 25.79 29.38
C ILE A 23 -44.32 24.77 29.97
N ALA A 24 -43.11 25.20 30.37
CA ALA A 24 -42.12 24.33 30.99
C ALA A 24 -42.62 23.62 32.26
N ASN A 25 -43.39 24.31 33.10
CA ASN A 25 -44.02 23.74 34.29
C ASN A 25 -45.17 22.78 33.99
N CYS A 26 -45.80 22.92 32.82
CA CYS A 26 -46.86 22.03 32.34
C CYS A 26 -46.33 20.80 31.59
N VAL A 27 -45.03 20.68 31.35
CA VAL A 27 -44.45 19.50 30.71
C VAL A 27 -44.30 18.36 31.72
N GLU A 28 -45.06 17.28 31.52
CA GLU A 28 -45.15 16.18 32.49
C GLU A 28 -43.91 15.28 32.53
N THR A 29 -43.18 15.16 31.41
CA THR A 29 -42.01 14.26 31.31
C THR A 29 -40.69 15.05 31.23
N PRO A 30 -39.61 14.57 31.88
CA PRO A 30 -38.28 15.17 31.74
C PRO A 30 -37.80 15.26 30.27
N GLU A 31 -38.17 14.28 29.44
CA GLU A 31 -37.79 14.23 28.02
C GLU A 31 -38.42 15.38 27.22
N ASP A 32 -39.72 15.61 27.39
CA ASP A 32 -40.43 16.68 26.68
C ASP A 32 -39.91 18.06 27.11
N LEU A 33 -39.51 18.21 28.37
CA LEU A 33 -38.95 19.46 28.88
C LEU A 33 -37.57 19.73 28.25
N LEU A 34 -36.73 18.69 28.14
CA LEU A 34 -35.42 18.79 27.50
C LEU A 34 -35.53 19.06 26.00
N ARG A 35 -36.50 18.43 25.30
CA ARG A 35 -36.83 18.75 23.90
C ARG A 35 -37.30 20.19 23.74
N PHE A 36 -38.19 20.64 24.61
CA PHE A 36 -38.71 22.00 24.59
C PHE A 36 -37.61 23.04 24.84
N ALA A 37 -36.72 22.79 25.81
CA ALA A 37 -35.55 23.63 26.08
C ALA A 37 -34.58 23.67 24.90
N CYS A 38 -34.33 22.54 24.23
CA CYS A 38 -33.47 22.48 23.04
C CYS A 38 -33.98 23.33 21.86
N ILE A 39 -35.30 23.46 21.71
CA ILE A 39 -35.94 24.21 20.62
C ILE A 39 -35.85 25.72 20.84
N CYS A 40 -35.84 26.16 22.10
CA CYS A 40 -35.99 27.57 22.41
C CYS A 40 -34.77 28.10 23.18
N LYS A 41 -33.87 28.80 22.47
CA LYS A 41 -32.64 29.35 23.03
C LYS A 41 -32.86 30.21 24.29
N ASP A 42 -33.98 30.93 24.36
CA ASP A 42 -34.31 31.85 25.45
C ASP A 42 -34.82 31.13 26.71
N ILE A 43 -35.28 29.87 26.60
CA ILE A 43 -35.86 29.10 27.71
C ILE A 43 -34.81 28.72 28.76
N TYR A 44 -33.57 28.46 28.36
CA TYR A 44 -32.49 28.19 29.31
C TYR A 44 -32.20 29.37 30.25
N SER A 45 -32.53 30.59 29.84
CA SER A 45 -32.44 31.76 30.71
C SER A 45 -33.62 31.87 31.68
N CYS A 46 -34.75 31.24 31.33
CA CYS A 46 -36.01 31.29 32.06
C CYS A 46 -36.14 30.16 33.10
N ILE A 47 -35.62 28.98 32.78
CA ILE A 47 -35.53 27.83 33.68
C ILE A 47 -34.18 27.91 34.42
N GLY A 48 -34.18 27.81 35.75
CA GLY A 48 -32.95 27.83 36.53
C GLY A 48 -32.01 26.70 36.12
N ILE A 49 -30.70 26.97 35.98
CA ILE A 49 -29.68 25.96 35.61
C ILE A 49 -29.78 24.71 36.48
N VAL A 50 -30.07 24.88 37.79
CA VAL A 50 -30.24 23.77 38.72
C VAL A 50 -31.42 22.87 38.34
N ASP A 51 -32.53 23.45 37.88
CA ASP A 51 -33.72 22.67 37.47
C ASP A 51 -33.47 21.97 36.13
N VAL A 52 -32.77 22.62 35.20
CA VAL A 52 -32.33 21.99 33.94
C VAL A 52 -31.46 20.77 34.24
N VAL A 53 -30.43 20.93 35.07
CA VAL A 53 -29.53 19.84 35.43
C VAL A 53 -30.25 18.75 36.22
N ARG A 54 -31.20 19.09 37.08
CA ARG A 54 -32.00 18.10 37.82
C ARG A 54 -32.89 17.27 36.90
N ASN A 55 -33.50 17.89 35.91
CA ASN A 55 -34.32 17.18 34.93
C ASN A 55 -33.47 16.36 33.97
N ASP A 56 -32.30 16.86 33.58
CA ASP A 56 -31.31 16.08 32.82
C ASP A 56 -30.86 14.86 33.61
N ALA A 57 -30.47 15.02 34.88
CA ALA A 57 -30.11 13.92 35.77
C ALA A 57 -31.23 12.89 35.90
N ARG A 58 -32.47 13.32 36.18
CA ARG A 58 -33.63 12.41 36.24
C ARG A 58 -33.88 11.66 34.93
N TYR A 59 -33.71 12.34 33.79
CA TYR A 59 -33.81 11.70 32.49
C TYR A 59 -32.72 10.63 32.34
N GLN A 60 -31.47 10.95 32.67
CA GLN A 60 -30.38 9.98 32.62
C GLN A 60 -30.59 8.80 33.58
N ASP A 61 -31.11 9.05 34.79
CA ASP A 61 -31.46 8.00 35.76
C ASP A 61 -32.61 7.11 35.26
N SER A 62 -33.55 7.69 34.51
CA SER A 62 -34.70 6.97 33.95
C SER A 62 -34.34 6.07 32.77
N LEU A 63 -33.15 6.25 32.18
CA LEU A 63 -32.59 5.34 31.19
C LEU A 63 -32.06 4.08 31.90
N ASP A 64 -32.98 3.36 32.55
CA ASP A 64 -32.66 2.13 33.28
C ASP A 64 -32.15 1.04 32.33
N VAL A 65 -31.26 0.22 32.87
CA VAL A 65 -30.64 -0.94 32.23
C VAL A 65 -31.69 -1.89 31.69
N GLU A 66 -32.85 -2.06 32.35
CA GLU A 66 -33.93 -2.90 31.84
C GLU A 66 -34.59 -2.33 30.58
N THR A 67 -34.78 -1.01 30.52
CA THR A 67 -35.31 -0.32 29.33
C THR A 67 -34.37 -0.50 28.15
N LEU A 68 -33.07 -0.32 28.38
CA LEU A 68 -32.04 -0.50 27.34
C LEU A 68 -31.81 -1.99 27.00
N SER A 69 -31.89 -2.89 27.98
CA SER A 69 -31.73 -4.34 27.82
C SER A 69 -32.87 -4.95 27.03
N GLY A 70 -34.11 -4.52 27.29
CA GLY A 70 -35.28 -4.87 26.48
C GLY A 70 -35.13 -4.46 25.02
N MET A 71 -34.49 -3.32 24.76
CA MET A 71 -34.21 -2.82 23.41
C MET A 71 -33.09 -3.61 22.70
N VAL A 72 -32.05 -4.02 23.43
CA VAL A 72 -30.88 -4.76 22.88
C VAL A 72 -31.21 -6.23 22.62
N SER A 73 -32.04 -6.86 23.45
CA SER A 73 -32.41 -8.28 23.32
C SER A 73 -33.18 -8.61 22.03
N ALA A 74 -33.75 -7.62 21.36
CA ALA A 74 -34.63 -7.78 20.19
C ALA A 74 -33.90 -7.70 18.82
N GLY A 75 -32.59 -7.45 18.76
CA GLY A 75 -31.91 -7.24 17.47
C GLY A 75 -30.43 -7.62 17.43
N HIS A 76 -30.02 -8.29 16.35
CA HIS A 76 -28.61 -8.36 15.97
C HIS A 76 -28.19 -6.99 15.42
N PHE A 77 -27.33 -6.26 16.14
CA PHE A 77 -26.70 -5.04 15.64
C PHE A 77 -25.78 -5.37 14.46
N ARG A 78 -25.88 -4.61 13.36
CA ARG A 78 -24.77 -4.48 12.40
C ARG A 78 -24.01 -3.22 12.80
N GLU A 79 -22.69 -3.31 12.89
CA GLU A 79 -21.74 -2.20 13.22
C GLU A 79 -21.73 -1.06 12.17
N GLU A 80 -22.76 -0.92 11.34
CA GLU A 80 -22.78 0.11 10.30
C GLU A 80 -23.22 1.47 10.88
N LYS A 81 -22.22 2.17 11.44
CA LYS A 81 -22.14 3.62 11.69
C LYS A 81 -23.23 4.23 12.59
N VAL A 82 -22.93 4.30 13.89
CA VAL A 82 -23.51 5.32 14.78
C VAL A 82 -23.02 6.70 14.33
N CYS A 83 -23.92 7.52 13.77
CA CYS A 83 -23.63 8.91 13.41
C CYS A 83 -24.10 9.85 14.52
N MET A 84 -23.16 10.55 15.17
CA MET A 84 -23.50 11.66 16.06
C MET A 84 -23.98 12.86 15.24
N LEU A 85 -25.30 13.10 15.23
CA LEU A 85 -25.82 14.42 14.86
C LEU A 85 -25.75 15.33 16.10
N ARG A 86 -25.51 16.63 15.87
CA ARG A 86 -25.09 17.66 16.88
C ARG A 86 -25.91 17.77 18.18
N THR A 87 -27.03 17.07 18.32
CA THR A 87 -27.88 17.09 19.52
C THR A 87 -28.43 15.74 19.95
N VAL A 88 -28.29 14.68 19.14
CA VAL A 88 -28.88 13.36 19.43
C VAL A 88 -28.05 12.22 18.86
N CYS A 89 -27.93 11.12 19.60
CA CYS A 89 -27.38 9.88 19.06
C CYS A 89 -28.47 9.01 18.40
N HIS A 90 -28.13 8.39 17.27
CA HIS A 90 -29.00 7.49 16.53
C HIS A 90 -28.57 6.04 16.75
N VAL A 91 -29.40 5.28 17.47
CA VAL A 91 -29.25 3.83 17.59
C VAL A 91 -30.29 3.16 16.69
N THR A 92 -29.86 2.64 15.54
CA THR A 92 -30.74 1.85 14.66
C THR A 92 -30.84 0.41 15.17
N VAL A 93 -31.93 0.13 15.87
CA VAL A 93 -32.41 -1.24 16.16
C VAL A 93 -33.25 -1.72 14.96
N ARG A 94 -33.49 -3.02 14.78
CA ARG A 94 -34.36 -3.56 13.69
C ARG A 94 -35.82 -3.08 13.73
N THR A 95 -36.19 -2.27 14.73
CA THR A 95 -37.45 -1.52 14.78
C THR A 95 -37.35 -0.29 13.87
N THR A 96 -38.43 0.06 13.17
CA THR A 96 -38.43 1.13 12.15
C THR A 96 -38.19 2.55 12.69
N GLU A 97 -38.07 2.74 14.00
CA GLU A 97 -37.89 4.05 14.62
C GLU A 97 -36.56 4.14 15.40
N PRO A 98 -35.68 5.10 15.07
CA PRO A 98 -34.44 5.31 15.81
C PRO A 98 -34.74 5.84 17.22
N ILE A 99 -34.00 5.32 18.21
CA ILE A 99 -34.07 5.83 19.59
C ILE A 99 -33.19 7.08 19.68
N TYR A 100 -33.75 8.12 20.29
CA TYR A 100 -33.12 9.44 20.45
C TYR A 100 -32.70 9.61 21.91
N VAL A 101 -31.41 9.46 22.21
CA VAL A 101 -30.89 9.70 23.56
C VAL A 101 -30.52 11.18 23.70
N HIS A 102 -31.07 11.86 24.71
CA HIS A 102 -30.77 13.27 24.96
C HIS A 102 -29.32 13.46 25.41
N LYS A 103 -28.61 14.36 24.73
CA LYS A 103 -27.24 14.73 25.08
C LYS A 103 -27.20 15.52 26.39
N PRO A 104 -26.37 15.12 27.37
CA PRO A 104 -26.27 15.81 28.65
C PRO A 104 -26.08 17.32 28.49
N CYS A 105 -26.84 18.09 29.26
CA CYS A 105 -26.93 19.53 29.09
C CYS A 105 -25.58 20.25 29.29
N LEU A 106 -24.73 19.73 30.20
CA LEU A 106 -23.38 20.23 30.42
C LEU A 106 -22.49 20.04 29.18
N LEU A 107 -22.53 18.88 28.52
CA LEU A 107 -21.78 18.67 27.28
C LEU A 107 -22.25 19.60 26.18
N GLN A 108 -23.57 19.77 26.07
CA GLN A 108 -24.15 20.67 25.09
C GLN A 108 -23.71 22.13 25.33
N ALA A 109 -23.64 22.57 26.58
CA ALA A 109 -23.18 23.91 26.94
C ALA A 109 -21.69 24.13 26.58
N ILE A 110 -20.85 23.13 26.82
CA ILE A 110 -19.41 23.15 26.46
C ILE A 110 -19.24 23.27 24.94
N GLU A 111 -19.88 22.37 24.18
CA GLU A 111 -19.76 22.31 22.71
C GLU A 111 -20.40 23.50 22.00
N LYS A 112 -21.45 24.10 22.57
CA LYS A 112 -22.05 25.33 22.04
C LYS A 112 -21.24 26.58 22.36
N GLY A 113 -20.11 26.47 23.07
CA GLY A 113 -19.24 27.60 23.34
C GLY A 113 -19.78 28.55 24.41
N PHE A 114 -20.56 28.06 25.40
CA PHE A 114 -21.11 28.93 26.45
C PHE A 114 -20.00 29.57 27.29
N ASP A 115 -20.28 30.73 27.89
CA ASP A 115 -19.34 31.43 28.78
C ASP A 115 -18.90 30.53 29.95
N VAL A 116 -17.64 30.65 30.36
CA VAL A 116 -17.05 29.82 31.42
C VAL A 116 -17.78 29.98 32.75
N GLY A 117 -18.33 31.16 33.05
CA GLY A 117 -19.14 31.40 34.24
C GLY A 117 -20.49 30.68 34.19
N VAL A 118 -21.10 30.54 32.99
CA VAL A 118 -22.30 29.71 32.80
C VAL A 118 -21.95 28.24 32.97
N ILE A 119 -20.87 27.78 32.34
CA ILE A 119 -20.41 26.38 32.45
C ILE A 119 -20.07 26.03 33.90
N ARG A 120 -19.41 26.92 34.64
CA ARG A 120 -19.14 26.75 36.09
C ARG A 120 -20.42 26.52 36.89
N ARG A 121 -21.50 27.25 36.58
CA ARG A 121 -22.82 27.04 37.21
C ARG A 121 -23.43 25.69 36.85
N TYR A 122 -23.29 25.24 35.60
CA TYR A 122 -23.70 23.89 35.20
C TYR A 122 -22.91 22.82 35.96
N ILE A 123 -21.58 22.93 36.05
CA ILE A 123 -20.75 21.98 36.80
C ILE A 123 -21.13 21.97 38.28
N GLN A 124 -21.32 23.13 38.91
CA GLN A 124 -21.74 23.21 40.31
C GLN A 124 -23.12 22.56 40.54
N ALA A 125 -24.08 22.81 39.65
CA ALA A 125 -25.39 22.18 39.70
C ALA A 125 -25.30 20.66 39.48
N SER A 126 -24.50 20.20 38.51
CA SER A 126 -24.25 18.78 38.26
C SER A 126 -23.60 18.13 39.46
N ARG A 127 -22.68 18.79 40.16
CA ARG A 127 -22.02 18.23 41.34
C ARG A 127 -23.00 18.00 42.48
N ALA A 128 -23.97 18.90 42.61
CA ALA A 128 -24.97 18.83 43.67
C ALA A 128 -26.05 17.78 43.40
N VAL A 129 -26.41 17.56 42.13
CA VAL A 129 -27.55 16.71 41.75
C VAL A 129 -27.12 15.36 41.17
N PHE A 130 -26.04 15.34 40.40
CA PHE A 130 -25.52 14.19 39.67
C PHE A 130 -23.98 14.22 39.55
N PRO A 131 -23.25 13.99 40.66
CA PRO A 131 -21.81 14.16 40.71
C PRO A 131 -21.05 13.26 39.73
N GLU A 132 -21.58 12.07 39.45
CA GLU A 132 -21.04 11.12 38.48
C GLU A 132 -21.02 11.68 37.05
N GLY A 133 -21.99 12.52 36.67
CA GLY A 133 -22.02 13.16 35.35
C GLY A 133 -20.80 14.05 35.08
N ILE A 134 -20.21 14.65 36.11
CA ILE A 134 -19.01 15.50 35.95
C ILE A 134 -17.79 14.71 35.50
N ILE A 135 -17.67 13.44 35.93
CA ILE A 135 -16.61 12.53 35.48
C ILE A 135 -17.00 11.76 34.22
N GLY A 136 -18.10 12.15 33.56
CA GLY A 136 -18.63 11.52 32.35
C GLY A 136 -19.47 10.27 32.60
N MET A 137 -19.74 9.90 33.85
CA MET A 137 -20.54 8.72 34.16
C MET A 137 -22.04 9.09 34.08
N TRP A 138 -22.51 9.34 32.85
CA TRP A 138 -23.85 9.89 32.59
C TRP A 138 -25.01 8.98 32.96
N TYR A 139 -24.80 7.68 33.20
CA TYR A 139 -25.86 6.72 33.51
C TYR A 139 -25.57 6.00 34.84
N PRO A 140 -26.36 6.24 35.92
CA PRO A 140 -26.23 5.50 37.16
C PRO A 140 -26.66 4.04 36.97
N GLY A 141 -26.03 3.11 37.70
CA GLY A 141 -26.30 1.66 37.59
C GLY A 141 -25.30 0.86 36.75
N ARG A 142 -24.40 1.53 36.01
CA ARG A 142 -23.32 0.93 35.20
C ARG A 142 -22.44 -0.06 35.97
N GLN A 143 -22.23 0.16 37.27
CA GLN A 143 -21.35 -0.68 38.10
C GLN A 143 -21.88 -2.11 38.27
N ASN A 144 -23.20 -2.31 38.20
CA ASN A 144 -23.85 -3.62 38.39
C ASN A 144 -23.88 -4.48 37.11
N ILE A 145 -23.56 -3.92 35.94
CA ILE A 145 -23.60 -4.62 34.63
C ILE A 145 -22.31 -5.41 34.36
N ARG A 146 -21.34 -5.43 35.28
CA ARG A 146 -20.05 -6.15 35.12
C ARG A 146 -20.19 -7.68 35.00
N GLY A 147 -21.39 -8.24 35.17
CA GLY A 147 -21.68 -9.66 34.97
C GLY A 147 -21.82 -10.07 33.49
N GLY A 148 -20.72 -10.07 32.73
CA GLY A 148 -20.42 -10.91 31.55
C GLY A 148 -21.35 -10.98 30.32
N GLN A 149 -22.65 -10.71 30.42
CA GLN A 149 -23.64 -11.00 29.37
C GLN A 149 -24.06 -9.78 28.54
N TYR A 150 -23.77 -8.55 28.97
CA TYR A 150 -24.24 -7.31 28.31
C TYR A 150 -23.13 -6.50 27.64
N LYS A 151 -22.11 -7.18 27.11
CA LYS A 151 -20.96 -6.54 26.44
C LYS A 151 -21.38 -5.70 25.21
N ALA A 152 -22.48 -6.06 24.53
CA ALA A 152 -23.04 -5.29 23.41
C ALA A 152 -23.73 -3.98 23.86
N MET A 153 -24.36 -3.98 25.04
CA MET A 153 -25.04 -2.80 25.60
C MET A 153 -24.05 -1.75 26.12
N PHE A 154 -22.83 -2.18 26.45
CA PHE A 154 -21.75 -1.33 26.92
C PHE A 154 -21.34 -0.25 25.89
N TRP A 155 -21.34 -0.58 24.59
CA TRP A 155 -20.96 0.36 23.51
C TRP A 155 -21.99 1.47 23.29
N VAL A 156 -23.29 1.17 23.46
CA VAL A 156 -24.38 2.15 23.32
C VAL A 156 -24.38 3.14 24.49
N LEU A 157 -23.93 2.72 25.67
CA LEU A 157 -23.83 3.57 26.86
C LEU A 157 -22.51 4.38 26.93
N GLU A 158 -21.57 4.18 26.02
CA GLU A 158 -20.31 4.95 25.89
C GLU A 158 -20.44 6.18 24.97
N GLU A 159 -21.64 6.47 24.48
CA GLU A 159 -21.85 7.48 23.43
C GLU A 159 -21.55 8.93 23.85
N PHE A 160 -21.69 9.26 25.15
CA PHE A 160 -21.39 10.61 25.62
C PHE A 160 -20.01 10.69 26.28
N PRO A 161 -19.13 11.58 25.80
CA PRO A 161 -17.83 11.80 26.40
C PRO A 161 -17.96 12.48 27.77
N SER A 162 -16.89 12.46 28.54
CA SER A 162 -16.74 13.25 29.75
C SER A 162 -16.73 14.74 29.42
N PRO A 163 -17.14 15.61 30.37
CA PRO A 163 -16.97 17.04 30.24
C PRO A 163 -15.52 17.45 29.94
N MET A 164 -14.54 16.75 30.52
CA MET A 164 -13.11 17.00 30.28
C MET A 164 -12.73 16.73 28.81
N PHE A 165 -13.15 15.58 28.26
CA PHE A 165 -12.93 15.25 26.84
C PHE A 165 -13.62 16.25 25.91
N ALA A 166 -14.87 16.60 26.18
CA ALA A 166 -15.59 17.58 25.38
C ALA A 166 -14.89 18.94 25.41
N ALA A 167 -14.48 19.44 26.58
CA ALA A 167 -13.77 20.70 26.68
C ALA A 167 -12.43 20.67 25.92
N ALA A 168 -11.67 19.58 26.04
CA ALA A 168 -10.40 19.39 25.35
C ALA A 168 -10.56 19.33 23.82
N ARG A 169 -11.58 18.60 23.34
CA ARG A 169 -11.89 18.49 21.90
C ARG A 169 -12.33 19.83 21.30
N GLU A 170 -13.07 20.64 22.05
CA GLU A 170 -13.59 21.93 21.58
C GLU A 170 -12.61 23.10 21.80
N GLY A 171 -11.39 22.84 22.26
CA GLY A 171 -10.37 23.89 22.45
C GLY A 171 -10.65 24.83 23.62
N ARG A 172 -11.44 24.39 24.60
CA ARG A 172 -11.88 25.19 25.74
C ARG A 172 -10.94 25.04 26.94
N LEU A 173 -9.72 25.58 26.84
CA LEU A 173 -8.72 25.56 27.92
C LEU A 173 -9.25 26.19 29.23
N ASP A 174 -10.08 27.23 29.11
CA ASP A 174 -10.78 27.87 30.22
C ASP A 174 -11.66 26.88 31.00
N VAL A 175 -12.41 26.03 30.30
CA VAL A 175 -13.27 25.01 30.91
C VAL A 175 -12.44 23.85 31.47
N VAL A 176 -11.39 23.42 30.76
CA VAL A 176 -10.44 22.39 31.24
C VAL A 176 -9.85 22.78 32.60
N LYS A 177 -9.40 24.04 32.74
CA LYS A 177 -8.90 24.60 34.00
C LYS A 177 -9.95 24.56 35.11
N VAL A 178 -11.17 25.01 34.82
CA VAL A 178 -12.26 24.97 35.81
C VAL A 178 -12.51 23.54 36.28
N LEU A 179 -12.64 22.58 35.37
CA LEU A 179 -12.86 21.18 35.72
C LEU A 179 -11.72 20.60 36.57
N ALA A 180 -10.46 20.83 36.18
CA ALA A 180 -9.29 20.28 36.88
C ALA A 180 -9.01 20.97 38.22
N GLU A 181 -8.92 22.31 38.23
CA GLU A 181 -8.46 23.09 39.39
C GLU A 181 -9.58 23.35 40.41
N GLU A 182 -10.79 23.70 39.96
CA GLU A 182 -11.89 24.06 40.89
C GLU A 182 -12.68 22.82 41.34
N PHE A 183 -12.82 21.82 40.47
CA PHE A 183 -13.65 20.65 40.72
C PHE A 183 -12.88 19.34 40.93
N GLY A 184 -11.55 19.34 40.73
CA GLY A 184 -10.71 18.16 40.97
C GLY A 184 -10.99 17.01 40.00
N VAL A 185 -11.51 17.30 38.81
CA VAL A 185 -11.73 16.31 37.76
C VAL A 185 -10.37 15.91 37.17
N ASP A 186 -10.14 14.61 37.02
CA ASP A 186 -8.91 14.11 36.38
C ASP A 186 -8.75 14.72 34.99
N VAL A 187 -7.54 15.23 34.69
CA VAL A 187 -7.21 15.88 33.41
C VAL A 187 -7.37 14.95 32.20
N ARG A 188 -7.36 13.62 32.42
CA ARG A 188 -7.61 12.62 31.38
C ARG A 188 -9.11 12.35 31.19
N GLY A 189 -9.96 12.75 32.13
CA GLY A 189 -11.39 12.45 32.13
C GLY A 189 -11.69 11.11 32.79
N ARG A 190 -12.50 10.27 32.14
CA ARG A 190 -12.98 9.00 32.70
C ARG A 190 -11.92 7.90 32.74
N ASP A 191 -10.89 8.02 31.89
CA ASP A 191 -9.79 7.07 31.71
C ASP A 191 -10.22 5.58 31.71
N GLN A 192 -11.28 5.25 30.97
CA GLN A 192 -11.79 3.87 30.92
C GLN A 192 -11.05 3.04 29.87
N PRO A 193 -10.42 1.91 30.26
CA PRO A 193 -9.83 0.99 29.29
C PRO A 193 -10.93 0.43 28.39
N GLY A 194 -10.79 0.60 27.08
CA GLY A 194 -11.70 0.02 26.09
C GLY A 194 -11.57 -1.50 26.08
N ASP A 195 -12.70 -2.21 25.94
CA ASP A 195 -12.70 -3.68 25.85
C ASP A 195 -12.28 -4.12 24.44
N PHE A 196 -10.97 -4.19 24.20
CA PHE A 196 -10.37 -4.40 22.88
C PHE A 196 -10.43 -5.85 22.36
N LYS A 197 -11.11 -6.78 23.03
CA LYS A 197 -11.16 -8.19 22.56
C LYS A 197 -11.79 -8.38 21.16
N SER A 198 -12.38 -7.33 20.56
CA SER A 198 -13.09 -7.37 19.28
C SER A 198 -12.34 -6.84 18.06
N VAL A 199 -11.24 -6.09 18.20
CA VAL A 199 -10.46 -5.63 17.03
C VAL A 199 -9.54 -6.78 16.62
N GLY A 200 -9.82 -7.37 15.47
CA GLY A 200 -9.30 -8.67 15.04
C GLY A 200 -7.79 -8.83 15.24
N LYS A 201 -7.41 -9.99 15.78
CA LYS A 201 -6.02 -10.43 16.01
C LYS A 201 -5.15 -10.06 14.81
N SER A 202 -4.34 -9.03 14.95
CA SER A 202 -3.30 -8.72 13.99
C SER A 202 -2.12 -9.66 14.28
N ASP A 203 -1.39 -10.10 13.25
CA ASP A 203 -0.25 -11.00 13.41
C ASP A 203 0.93 -10.37 14.21
N THR A 204 0.81 -9.13 14.69
CA THR A 204 1.80 -8.42 15.51
C THR A 204 1.55 -8.55 17.01
N TRP A 205 1.47 -9.79 17.51
CA TRP A 205 1.13 -10.11 18.90
C TRP A 205 2.05 -9.47 19.97
N GLU A 206 3.31 -9.16 19.65
CA GLU A 206 4.25 -8.54 20.60
C GLU A 206 4.01 -7.03 20.80
N MET A 207 3.54 -6.32 19.77
CA MET A 207 3.17 -4.90 19.91
C MET A 207 1.88 -4.75 20.72
N GLU A 208 0.93 -5.67 20.54
CA GLU A 208 -0.33 -5.69 21.27
C GLU A 208 -0.09 -5.75 22.79
N ASN A 209 0.84 -6.55 23.30
CA ASN A 209 1.07 -6.63 24.75
C ASN A 209 1.70 -5.37 25.38
N ILE A 210 2.50 -4.61 24.63
CA ILE A 210 3.11 -3.37 25.14
C ILE A 210 2.14 -2.19 25.02
N LEU A 211 1.22 -2.25 24.05
CA LEU A 211 0.34 -1.14 23.67
C LEU A 211 -1.09 -1.29 24.19
N ASN A 212 -1.58 -2.51 24.46
CA ASN A 212 -3.01 -2.76 24.74
C ASN A 212 -3.49 -2.13 26.05
N ASP A 213 -2.66 -2.06 27.09
CA ASP A 213 -3.11 -1.50 28.37
C ASP A 213 -3.15 0.05 28.38
N ASP A 214 -2.40 0.70 27.46
CA ASP A 214 -2.19 2.17 27.49
C ASP A 214 -2.81 2.93 26.30
N MET A 215 -3.11 2.28 25.17
CA MET A 215 -3.46 2.99 23.92
C MET A 215 -4.94 3.23 23.68
N PHE A 216 -5.82 2.38 24.20
CA PHE A 216 -7.24 2.36 23.81
C PHE A 216 -8.14 2.70 24.98
N VAL A 217 -7.92 3.90 25.52
CA VAL A 217 -8.83 4.48 26.50
C VAL A 217 -9.93 5.22 25.77
N VAL A 218 -11.17 4.77 25.99
CA VAL A 218 -12.36 5.50 25.57
C VAL A 218 -12.45 6.74 26.45
N ASP A 219 -12.78 7.90 25.85
CA ASP A 219 -12.95 9.16 26.59
C ASP A 219 -11.64 9.76 27.15
N ASP A 220 -10.52 9.57 26.43
CA ASP A 220 -9.22 10.18 26.75
C ASP A 220 -9.14 11.65 26.29
N ALA A 221 -9.27 12.57 27.24
CA ALA A 221 -9.26 14.01 26.96
C ALA A 221 -7.91 14.51 26.38
N PHE A 222 -6.79 13.87 26.73
CA PHE A 222 -5.49 14.22 26.17
C PHE A 222 -5.41 13.83 24.68
N ALA A 223 -5.91 12.64 24.34
CA ALA A 223 -6.02 12.21 22.95
C ALA A 223 -6.95 13.14 22.16
N ALA A 224 -8.07 13.57 22.74
CA ALA A 224 -9.00 14.51 22.11
C ALA A 224 -8.36 15.88 21.82
N ALA A 225 -7.58 16.42 22.76
CA ALA A 225 -6.82 17.65 22.57
C ALA A 225 -5.82 17.51 21.41
N CYS A 226 -5.07 16.39 21.36
CA CYS A 226 -4.13 16.11 20.27
C CYS A 226 -4.85 16.01 18.92
N GLN A 227 -5.89 15.18 18.82
CA GLN A 227 -6.65 14.98 17.57
C GLN A 227 -7.23 16.29 17.02
N SER A 228 -7.64 17.19 17.92
CA SER A 228 -8.21 18.50 17.59
C SER A 228 -7.15 19.60 17.45
N LYS A 229 -5.86 19.24 17.58
CA LYS A 229 -4.68 20.13 17.47
C LYS A 229 -4.65 21.27 18.50
N HIS A 230 -5.25 21.07 19.67
CA HIS A 230 -5.18 21.98 20.81
C HIS A 230 -3.93 21.67 21.66
N GLU A 231 -2.75 21.98 21.12
CA GLU A 231 -1.47 21.68 21.77
C GLU A 231 -1.28 22.40 23.12
N ASP A 232 -1.90 23.57 23.30
CA ASP A 232 -1.92 24.33 24.54
C ASP A 232 -2.65 23.58 25.67
N ILE A 233 -3.77 22.94 25.35
CA ILE A 233 -4.52 22.09 26.29
C ILE A 233 -3.70 20.85 26.64
N ALA A 234 -3.13 20.16 25.65
CA ALA A 234 -2.31 18.98 25.89
C ALA A 234 -1.07 19.31 26.76
N GLN A 235 -0.40 20.44 26.49
CA GLN A 235 0.71 20.93 27.33
C GLN A 235 0.26 21.27 28.74
N TYR A 236 -0.89 21.93 28.89
CA TYR A 236 -1.48 22.19 30.21
C TYR A 236 -1.71 20.89 30.97
N MET A 237 -2.29 19.86 30.34
CA MET A 237 -2.52 18.57 31.00
C MET A 237 -1.20 17.94 31.48
N ILE A 238 -0.15 17.95 30.64
CA ILE A 238 1.19 17.46 31.02
C ILE A 238 1.74 18.22 32.23
N SER A 239 1.62 19.56 32.25
CA SER A 239 2.14 20.37 33.36
C SER A 239 1.30 20.26 34.64
N HIS A 240 0.07 19.75 34.57
CA HIS A 240 -0.86 19.63 35.69
C HIS A 240 -1.08 18.18 36.12
N GLY A 241 -0.02 17.35 36.02
CA GLY A 241 0.01 16.02 36.61
C GLY A 241 -0.64 14.91 35.78
N LEU A 242 -0.81 15.11 34.46
CA LEU A 242 -1.16 14.01 33.56
C LEU A 242 -0.16 12.86 33.75
N ARG A 243 -0.67 11.69 34.12
CA ARG A 243 0.13 10.46 34.13
C ARG A 243 0.46 10.07 32.69
N VAL A 244 1.68 10.39 32.27
CA VAL A 244 2.19 10.12 30.93
C VAL A 244 2.28 8.62 30.66
N ARG A 245 1.78 8.20 29.49
CA ARG A 245 1.74 6.83 28.97
C ARG A 245 2.45 6.73 27.63
N THR A 246 2.72 5.50 27.19
CA THR A 246 3.25 5.27 25.83
C THR A 246 2.26 5.73 24.76
N GLY A 247 0.96 5.49 24.98
CA GLY A 247 -0.12 5.89 24.08
C GLY A 247 -0.23 7.41 23.87
N ASP A 248 0.18 8.23 24.84
CA ASP A 248 0.13 9.70 24.72
C ASP A 248 1.08 10.20 23.63
N LEU A 249 2.29 9.63 23.59
CA LEU A 249 3.26 9.95 22.55
C LEU A 249 2.74 9.52 21.18
N LEU A 250 2.09 8.35 21.09
CA LEU A 250 1.47 7.91 19.84
C LEU A 250 0.35 8.85 19.38
N TRP A 251 -0.51 9.31 20.29
CA TRP A 251 -1.57 10.27 19.95
C TRP A 251 -1.00 11.59 19.43
N ALA A 252 0.06 12.09 20.08
CA ALA A 252 0.76 13.29 19.62
C ALA A 252 1.41 13.09 18.23
N ILE A 253 2.04 11.93 17.99
CA ILE A 253 2.59 11.51 16.69
C ILE A 253 1.50 11.48 15.62
N ARG A 254 0.41 10.73 15.87
CA ARG A 254 -0.69 10.52 14.92
C ARG A 254 -1.37 11.81 14.54
N SER A 255 -1.44 12.75 15.49
CA SER A 255 -2.10 14.05 15.29
C SER A 255 -1.16 15.13 14.76
N GLY A 256 0.16 14.85 14.71
CA GLY A 256 1.19 15.80 14.28
C GLY A 256 1.42 16.95 15.27
N CYS A 257 1.18 16.73 16.56
CA CYS A 257 1.33 17.74 17.62
C CYS A 257 2.78 17.84 18.10
N LEU A 258 3.63 18.55 17.34
CA LEU A 258 5.07 18.52 17.51
C LEU A 258 5.57 19.12 18.84
N GLN A 259 4.92 20.15 19.39
CA GLN A 259 5.34 20.72 20.68
C GLN A 259 4.95 19.80 21.84
N VAL A 260 3.77 19.18 21.74
CA VAL A 260 3.34 18.13 22.68
C VAL A 260 4.33 16.97 22.65
N MET A 261 4.71 16.49 21.46
CA MET A 261 5.73 15.45 21.33
C MET A 261 7.06 15.83 21.99
N LYS A 262 7.58 17.03 21.75
CA LYS A 262 8.82 17.50 22.40
C LYS A 262 8.70 17.50 23.92
N THR A 263 7.55 17.94 24.43
CA THR A 263 7.28 17.98 25.87
C THR A 263 7.25 16.55 26.44
N LEU A 264 6.56 15.62 25.77
CA LEU A 264 6.50 14.21 26.16
C LEU A 264 7.88 13.55 26.11
N LEU A 265 8.66 13.75 25.04
CA LEU A 265 10.00 13.17 24.90
C LEU A 265 11.01 13.69 25.94
N ASN A 266 10.73 14.85 26.53
CA ASN A 266 11.50 15.39 27.65
C ASN A 266 10.99 14.94 29.02
N HIS A 267 9.82 14.29 29.09
CA HIS A 267 9.26 13.77 30.32
C HIS A 267 10.06 12.55 30.82
N THR A 268 10.23 12.41 32.14
CA THR A 268 11.02 11.35 32.79
C THR A 268 10.57 9.93 32.40
N PHE A 269 9.30 9.75 32.05
CA PHE A 269 8.73 8.48 31.56
C PHE A 269 9.41 7.95 30.29
N PHE A 270 9.88 8.84 29.42
CA PHE A 270 10.57 8.51 28.18
C PHE A 270 12.09 8.60 28.31
N LYS A 271 12.60 8.75 29.54
CA LYS A 271 14.04 8.75 29.81
C LYS A 271 14.57 7.39 30.24
N GLY A 272 15.87 7.18 30.04
CA GLY A 272 16.62 5.95 30.28
C GLY A 272 16.35 4.82 29.27
N ASN A 273 17.04 3.70 29.44
CA ASN A 273 16.99 2.55 28.52
C ASN A 273 15.55 2.07 28.17
N LEU A 274 14.64 2.08 29.15
CA LEU A 274 13.25 1.70 28.92
C LEU A 274 12.48 2.76 28.11
N GLY A 275 12.79 4.03 28.34
CA GLY A 275 12.30 5.16 27.54
C GLY A 275 12.75 5.06 26.08
N ALA A 276 14.05 4.86 25.85
CA ALA A 276 14.59 4.63 24.52
C ALA A 276 13.92 3.45 23.79
N ALA A 277 13.67 2.33 24.48
CA ALA A 277 12.96 1.18 23.91
C ALA A 277 11.52 1.53 23.48
N ARG A 278 10.80 2.33 24.27
CA ARG A 278 9.45 2.82 23.91
C ARG A 278 9.50 3.77 22.72
N ILE A 279 10.48 4.67 22.66
CA ILE A 279 10.64 5.60 21.52
C ILE A 279 10.98 4.82 20.24
N LEU A 280 11.83 3.79 20.32
CA LEU A 280 12.12 2.91 19.19
C LEU A 280 10.88 2.15 18.71
N LEU A 281 10.02 1.69 19.64
CA LEU A 281 8.73 1.09 19.28
C LEU A 281 7.83 2.10 18.56
N MET A 282 7.76 3.35 19.04
CA MET A 282 7.00 4.41 18.34
C MET A 282 7.57 4.70 16.96
N LEU A 283 8.90 4.76 16.83
CA LEU A 283 9.57 4.94 15.55
C LEU A 283 9.26 3.80 14.58
N ASP A 284 9.25 2.55 15.05
CA ASP A 284 8.82 1.39 14.28
C ASP A 284 7.39 1.53 13.76
N MET A 285 6.48 1.97 14.63
CA MET A 285 5.08 2.20 14.23
C MET A 285 4.98 3.30 13.18
N VAL A 286 5.70 4.42 13.35
CA VAL A 286 5.72 5.53 12.38
C VAL A 286 6.23 5.05 11.03
N LEU A 287 7.34 4.30 11.01
CA LEU A 287 7.94 3.81 9.78
C LEU A 287 7.09 2.74 9.07
N HIS A 288 6.29 1.96 9.80
CA HIS A 288 5.52 0.85 9.24
C HIS A 288 4.09 1.22 8.82
N TYR A 289 3.38 2.01 9.62
CA TYR A 289 1.93 2.21 9.47
C TYR A 289 1.53 3.56 8.87
N TYR A 290 2.42 4.56 8.91
CA TYR A 290 2.10 5.90 8.43
C TYR A 290 2.68 6.12 7.03
N ASP A 291 1.86 5.94 6.00
CA ASP A 291 2.26 6.14 4.60
C ASP A 291 2.52 7.63 4.24
N THR A 292 2.21 8.59 5.12
CA THR A 292 2.33 10.03 4.85
C THR A 292 3.75 10.57 5.07
N PHE A 293 4.57 10.46 4.02
CA PHE A 293 5.99 10.85 3.92
C PHE A 293 6.40 12.19 4.60
N LEU A 294 5.63 13.27 4.43
CA LEU A 294 6.02 14.61 4.87
C LEU A 294 5.93 14.83 6.39
N VAL A 295 4.91 14.27 7.04
CA VAL A 295 4.72 14.40 8.49
C VAL A 295 5.74 13.52 9.24
N ASN A 296 6.20 12.44 8.60
CA ASN A 296 7.09 11.47 9.21
C ASN A 296 8.52 12.00 9.42
N ASN A 297 9.09 12.83 8.56
CA ASN A 297 10.50 13.22 8.69
C ASN A 297 10.79 14.08 9.95
N GLN A 298 9.91 15.03 10.28
CA GLN A 298 10.04 15.83 11.50
C GLN A 298 9.78 14.97 12.74
N ILE A 299 8.76 14.13 12.70
CA ILE A 299 8.43 13.19 13.78
C ILE A 299 9.60 12.24 14.05
N CYS A 300 10.08 11.53 13.04
CA CYS A 300 11.21 10.61 13.18
C CYS A 300 12.48 11.31 13.64
N THR A 301 12.72 12.55 13.18
CA THR A 301 13.84 13.36 13.69
C THR A 301 13.71 13.63 15.19
N LEU A 302 12.52 14.01 15.67
CA LEU A 302 12.28 14.25 17.10
C LEU A 302 12.47 12.97 17.92
N LEU A 303 11.93 11.85 17.44
CA LEU A 303 12.08 10.55 18.11
C LEU A 303 13.56 10.12 18.18
N LEU A 304 14.30 10.24 17.07
CA LEU A 304 15.70 9.86 17.02
C LEU A 304 16.59 10.80 17.86
N ASN A 305 16.35 12.11 17.84
CA ASN A 305 17.06 13.04 18.72
C ASN A 305 16.86 12.69 20.20
N ALA A 306 15.62 12.39 20.59
CA ALA A 306 15.30 12.02 21.98
C ALA A 306 15.99 10.73 22.43
N ILE A 307 16.31 9.82 21.50
CA ILE A 307 17.09 8.62 21.77
C ILE A 307 18.60 8.92 21.87
N VAL A 308 19.12 9.83 21.04
CA VAL A 308 20.55 10.19 20.99
C VAL A 308 20.99 11.00 22.21
N ASP A 309 20.11 11.86 22.74
CA ASP A 309 20.41 12.71 23.91
C ASP A 309 20.60 11.92 25.21
N GLU A 310 20.29 10.62 25.23
CA GLU A 310 20.54 9.78 26.39
C GLU A 310 21.95 9.19 26.31
N ASP A 311 22.85 9.68 27.17
CA ASP A 311 24.25 9.24 27.35
C ASP A 311 24.45 7.71 27.58
N THR A 312 23.39 6.90 27.51
CA THR A 312 23.34 5.52 28.02
C THR A 312 23.24 4.42 26.96
N ALA A 313 23.05 4.73 25.67
CA ALA A 313 23.00 3.69 24.63
C ALA A 313 24.13 3.85 23.60
N PRO A 314 24.96 2.82 23.37
CA PRO A 314 25.98 2.90 22.34
C PRO A 314 25.31 3.13 20.99
N LEU A 315 25.68 4.20 20.29
CA LEU A 315 25.31 4.55 18.89
C LEU A 315 25.21 3.34 17.94
N PHE A 316 25.96 2.29 18.25
CA PHE A 316 25.96 1.00 17.58
C PHE A 316 24.58 0.30 17.51
N SER A 317 23.73 0.37 18.55
CA SER A 317 22.40 -0.25 18.53
C SER A 317 21.47 0.45 17.54
N HIS A 318 21.53 1.79 17.47
CA HIS A 318 20.73 2.62 16.57
C HIS A 318 21.12 2.42 15.11
N SER A 319 22.42 2.36 14.81
CA SER A 319 22.92 2.06 13.46
C SER A 319 22.38 0.73 12.96
N ARG A 320 22.44 -0.32 13.78
CA ARG A 320 21.97 -1.67 13.38
C ARG A 320 20.45 -1.70 13.18
N TYR A 321 19.71 -1.03 14.06
CA TYR A 321 18.26 -0.92 13.98
C TYR A 321 17.82 -0.17 12.71
N LEU A 322 18.34 1.03 12.45
CA LEU A 322 17.99 1.80 11.26
C LEU A 322 18.41 1.07 9.98
N SER A 323 19.56 0.39 9.98
CA SER A 323 19.99 -0.42 8.82
C SER A 323 19.01 -1.56 8.52
N ARG A 324 18.49 -2.24 9.56
CA ARG A 324 17.44 -3.26 9.40
C ARG A 324 16.17 -2.64 8.83
N ARG A 325 15.76 -1.46 9.29
CA ARG A 325 14.55 -0.79 8.80
C ARG A 325 14.69 -0.28 7.36
N VAL A 326 15.86 0.21 6.97
CA VAL A 326 16.14 0.56 5.56
C VAL A 326 15.99 -0.69 4.68
N ARG A 327 16.53 -1.84 5.10
CA ARG A 327 16.33 -3.12 4.40
C ARG A 327 14.87 -3.50 4.30
N ASP A 328 14.12 -3.49 5.41
CA ASP A 328 12.69 -3.82 5.42
C ASP A 328 11.90 -2.89 4.47
N ALA A 329 12.26 -1.60 4.43
CA ALA A 329 11.65 -0.61 3.54
C ALA A 329 11.97 -0.90 2.07
N ILE A 330 13.23 -1.24 1.77
CA ILE A 330 13.71 -1.64 0.43
C ILE A 330 12.98 -2.90 -0.04
N GLU A 331 12.92 -3.94 0.79
CA GLU A 331 12.27 -5.22 0.47
C GLU A 331 10.77 -5.04 0.19
N ARG A 332 10.10 -4.21 1.00
CA ARG A 332 8.67 -3.91 0.83
C ARG A 332 8.39 -2.84 -0.23
N ARG A 333 9.43 -2.17 -0.75
CA ARG A 333 9.34 -1.02 -1.66
C ARG A 333 8.43 0.10 -1.13
N LYS A 334 8.42 0.32 0.19
CA LYS A 334 7.58 1.31 0.86
C LYS A 334 8.43 2.28 1.67
N ASN A 335 8.22 3.58 1.46
CA ASN A 335 8.88 4.67 2.20
C ASN A 335 10.43 4.57 2.22
N VAL A 336 11.04 4.02 1.17
CA VAL A 336 12.49 3.80 1.09
C VAL A 336 13.26 5.11 1.27
N GLU A 337 12.84 6.18 0.58
CA GLU A 337 13.55 7.46 0.63
C GLU A 337 13.51 8.11 2.01
N GLY A 338 12.39 7.98 2.73
CA GLY A 338 12.21 8.60 4.04
C GLY A 338 13.04 7.88 5.09
N VAL A 339 12.95 6.55 5.13
CA VAL A 339 13.74 5.72 6.05
C VAL A 339 15.23 5.87 5.74
N PHE A 340 15.60 5.92 4.46
CA PHE A 340 16.98 6.10 4.02
C PHE A 340 17.52 7.49 4.38
N ALA A 341 16.76 8.57 4.18
CA ALA A 341 17.16 9.92 4.59
C ALA A 341 17.38 10.03 6.10
N LEU A 342 16.55 9.35 6.91
CA LEU A 342 16.73 9.26 8.35
C LEU A 342 18.01 8.49 8.69
N TRP A 343 18.26 7.36 8.03
CA TRP A 343 19.48 6.60 8.21
C TRP A 343 20.73 7.43 7.89
N VAL A 344 20.74 8.16 6.77
CA VAL A 344 21.82 9.07 6.38
C VAL A 344 22.05 10.18 7.42
N LYS A 345 20.97 10.73 7.97
CA LYS A 345 21.04 11.85 8.92
C LYS A 345 21.60 11.42 10.29
N PHE A 346 21.22 10.24 10.76
CA PHE A 346 21.47 9.80 12.15
C PHE A 346 22.58 8.78 12.29
N VAL A 347 22.99 8.15 11.21
CA VAL A 347 24.06 7.17 11.21
C VAL A 347 25.21 7.75 10.40
N ALA A 348 26.40 7.84 10.98
CA ALA A 348 27.64 7.81 10.19
C ALA A 348 27.83 6.33 9.82
N PRO A 349 27.38 5.89 8.63
CA PRO A 349 27.15 4.48 8.41
C PRO A 349 28.49 3.74 8.48
N PRO A 350 28.61 2.69 9.31
CA PRO A 350 29.76 1.81 9.21
C PRO A 350 29.79 1.25 7.78
N LEU A 351 30.98 1.24 7.17
CA LEU A 351 31.24 0.87 5.77
C LEU A 351 30.54 -0.44 5.33
N ALA A 352 30.42 -1.39 6.26
CA ALA A 352 29.74 -2.66 6.02
C ALA A 352 28.22 -2.51 5.83
N ALA A 353 27.57 -1.61 6.55
CA ALA A 353 26.13 -1.39 6.45
C ALA A 353 25.76 -0.66 5.15
N SER A 354 26.54 0.37 4.75
CA SER A 354 26.32 1.07 3.47
C SER A 354 26.44 0.12 2.29
N THR A 355 27.42 -0.79 2.33
CA THR A 355 27.63 -1.82 1.29
C THR A 355 26.40 -2.70 1.13
N VAL A 356 25.89 -3.28 2.23
CA VAL A 356 24.74 -4.18 2.18
C VAL A 356 23.48 -3.45 1.72
N ILE A 357 23.23 -2.24 2.25
CA ILE A 357 22.07 -1.43 1.88
C ILE A 357 22.12 -1.04 0.40
N ALA A 358 23.29 -0.67 -0.12
CA ALA A 358 23.42 -0.30 -1.52
C ALA A 358 23.11 -1.49 -2.45
N LEU A 359 23.59 -2.69 -2.10
CA LEU A 359 23.32 -3.91 -2.87
C LEU A 359 21.83 -4.30 -2.83
N GLU A 360 21.21 -4.24 -1.65
CA GLU A 360 19.77 -4.50 -1.49
C GLU A 360 18.93 -3.46 -2.23
N ALA A 361 19.29 -2.17 -2.14
CA ALA A 361 18.62 -1.10 -2.86
C ALA A 361 18.74 -1.25 -4.38
N ALA A 362 19.94 -1.64 -4.86
CA ALA A 362 20.15 -1.92 -6.27
C ALA A 362 19.27 -3.09 -6.74
N ALA A 363 19.27 -4.20 -6.01
CA ALA A 363 18.44 -5.37 -6.32
C ALA A 363 16.93 -5.06 -6.31
N ALA A 364 16.48 -4.14 -5.44
CA ALA A 364 15.09 -3.73 -5.35
C ALA A 364 14.67 -2.66 -6.38
N GLY A 365 15.61 -2.08 -7.14
CA GLY A 365 15.32 -1.02 -8.10
C GLY A 365 15.22 0.39 -7.47
N CYS A 366 15.80 0.61 -6.29
CA CYS A 366 15.74 1.88 -5.57
C CYS A 366 16.96 2.78 -5.90
N LEU A 367 16.82 3.67 -6.87
CA LEU A 367 17.90 4.56 -7.34
C LEU A 367 18.43 5.52 -6.27
N THR A 368 17.55 6.17 -5.50
CA THR A 368 17.93 7.24 -4.56
C THR A 368 18.96 6.77 -3.51
N PRO A 369 18.77 5.64 -2.80
CA PRO A 369 19.80 5.09 -1.91
C PRO A 369 21.11 4.75 -2.63
N VAL A 370 21.05 4.10 -3.79
CA VAL A 370 22.24 3.71 -4.57
C VAL A 370 23.05 4.95 -4.94
N LYS A 371 22.39 5.97 -5.51
CA LYS A 371 23.01 7.24 -5.90
C LYS A 371 23.66 7.94 -4.73
N THR A 372 22.95 8.05 -3.62
CA THR A 372 23.46 8.74 -2.41
C THR A 372 24.68 8.02 -1.84
N ILE A 373 24.65 6.69 -1.77
CA ILE A 373 25.78 5.91 -1.22
C ILE A 373 27.01 6.00 -2.13
N LEU A 374 26.83 5.80 -3.43
CA LEU A 374 27.96 5.81 -4.38
C LEU A 374 28.52 7.21 -4.61
N SER A 375 27.72 8.27 -4.43
CA SER A 375 28.20 9.66 -4.50
C SER A 375 29.03 10.09 -3.29
N ASN A 376 29.05 9.30 -2.20
CA ASN A 376 29.78 9.64 -0.98
C ASN A 376 31.03 8.74 -0.84
N PRO A 377 32.24 9.26 -1.13
CA PRO A 377 33.48 8.48 -1.06
C PRO A 377 33.74 7.86 0.32
N SER A 378 33.26 8.50 1.40
CA SER A 378 33.45 8.00 2.76
C SER A 378 32.61 6.75 3.07
N TRP A 379 31.63 6.42 2.23
CA TRP A 379 30.76 5.25 2.41
C TRP A 379 31.06 4.12 1.42
N MET A 380 31.96 4.36 0.47
CA MET A 380 32.35 3.37 -0.54
C MET A 380 33.19 2.27 0.09
N ALA A 381 32.76 1.02 -0.15
CA ALA A 381 33.32 -0.17 0.47
C ALA A 381 34.82 -0.35 0.21
N GLY A 382 35.55 -0.71 1.26
CA GLY A 382 36.93 -1.16 1.20
C GLY A 382 37.98 -0.07 1.41
N ASN A 383 38.89 -0.33 2.35
CA ASN A 383 40.15 0.43 2.46
C ASN A 383 41.16 -0.01 1.39
N SER A 384 40.88 -1.11 0.69
CA SER A 384 41.75 -1.73 -0.30
C SER A 384 41.08 -1.81 -1.68
N ASP A 385 41.90 -1.73 -2.74
CA ASP A 385 41.43 -1.85 -4.13
C ASP A 385 40.70 -3.19 -4.42
N PRO A 386 41.11 -4.35 -3.87
CA PRO A 386 40.38 -5.60 -4.06
C PRO A 386 38.97 -5.60 -3.47
N GLU A 387 38.77 -4.95 -2.32
CA GLU A 387 37.43 -4.83 -1.71
C GLU A 387 36.53 -3.90 -2.54
N ARG A 388 37.07 -2.79 -3.04
CA ARG A 388 36.38 -1.89 -3.96
C ARG A 388 35.95 -2.61 -5.23
N LEU A 389 36.84 -3.38 -5.83
CA LEU A 389 36.53 -4.16 -7.04
C LEU A 389 35.43 -5.20 -6.76
N ARG A 390 35.51 -5.96 -5.65
CA ARG A 390 34.46 -6.92 -5.26
C ARG A 390 33.11 -6.25 -5.03
N PHE A 391 33.10 -5.07 -4.42
CA PHE A 391 31.88 -4.29 -4.25
C PHE A 391 31.31 -3.81 -5.58
N GLN A 392 32.16 -3.31 -6.49
CA GLN A 392 31.74 -2.93 -7.84
C GLN A 392 31.12 -4.10 -8.59
N GLU A 393 31.73 -5.29 -8.56
CA GLU A 393 31.19 -6.50 -9.19
C GLU A 393 29.85 -6.93 -8.57
N SER A 394 29.74 -6.88 -7.24
CA SER A 394 28.49 -7.18 -6.54
C SER A 394 27.38 -6.18 -6.88
N MET A 395 27.73 -4.90 -7.03
CA MET A 395 26.80 -3.83 -7.39
C MET A 395 26.28 -4.00 -8.82
N LYS A 396 27.16 -4.33 -9.77
CA LYS A 396 26.76 -4.69 -11.14
C LYS A 396 25.80 -5.85 -11.14
N ALA A 397 26.15 -6.93 -10.43
CA ALA A 397 25.30 -8.11 -10.35
C ALA A 397 23.90 -7.77 -9.79
N ALA A 398 23.82 -6.99 -8.70
CA ALA A 398 22.56 -6.57 -8.11
C ALA A 398 21.73 -5.67 -9.06
N ALA A 399 22.36 -4.70 -9.72
CA ALA A 399 21.70 -3.84 -10.69
C ALA A 399 21.13 -4.63 -11.87
N ILE A 400 21.93 -5.55 -12.42
CA ILE A 400 21.50 -6.43 -13.52
C ILE A 400 20.35 -7.35 -13.08
N SER A 401 20.40 -7.91 -11.87
CA SER A 401 19.31 -8.73 -11.34
C SER A 401 18.00 -7.95 -11.17
N SER A 402 18.07 -6.66 -10.88
CA SER A 402 16.87 -5.80 -10.77
C SER A 402 16.25 -5.43 -12.12
N LEU A 403 17.03 -5.53 -13.20
CA LEU A 403 16.67 -5.08 -14.56
C LEU A 403 16.15 -3.62 -14.60
N ASN A 404 16.61 -2.77 -13.68
CA ASN A 404 16.21 -1.36 -13.60
C ASN A 404 17.16 -0.47 -14.41
N CYS A 405 16.65 0.17 -15.46
CA CYS A 405 17.44 1.02 -16.37
C CYS A 405 18.11 2.20 -15.65
N ASP A 406 17.40 2.88 -14.75
CA ASP A 406 17.90 4.10 -14.11
C ASP A 406 19.15 3.82 -13.25
N ILE A 407 19.17 2.68 -12.55
CA ILE A 407 20.34 2.27 -11.77
C ILE A 407 21.51 1.95 -12.70
N ILE A 408 21.28 1.22 -13.78
CA ILE A 408 22.33 0.84 -14.72
C ILE A 408 22.90 2.08 -15.43
N GLU A 409 22.04 2.99 -15.87
CA GLU A 409 22.44 4.27 -16.46
C GLU A 409 23.27 5.09 -15.47
N TYR A 410 22.85 5.14 -14.20
CA TYR A 410 23.63 5.80 -13.16
C TYR A 410 25.00 5.14 -12.94
N LEU A 411 25.07 3.81 -12.86
CA LEU A 411 26.34 3.09 -12.73
C LEU A 411 27.28 3.35 -13.92
N LEU A 412 26.75 3.34 -15.15
CA LEU A 412 27.49 3.72 -16.35
C LEU A 412 28.02 5.16 -16.26
N SER A 413 27.20 6.10 -15.78
CA SER A 413 27.56 7.52 -15.66
C SER A 413 28.73 7.77 -14.69
N ILE A 414 28.92 6.89 -13.70
CA ILE A 414 30.04 6.95 -12.75
C ILE A 414 31.20 6.02 -13.14
N GLY A 415 31.20 5.49 -14.37
CA GLY A 415 32.33 4.78 -14.96
C GLY A 415 32.36 3.26 -14.73
N TYR A 416 31.26 2.63 -14.29
CA TYR A 416 31.20 1.17 -14.21
C TYR A 416 31.26 0.56 -15.61
N GLN A 417 32.05 -0.48 -15.77
CA GLN A 417 32.14 -1.25 -17.00
C GLN A 417 31.39 -2.57 -16.87
N PHE A 418 30.53 -2.84 -17.85
CA PHE A 418 29.80 -4.09 -17.95
C PHE A 418 30.49 -5.02 -18.95
N SER A 419 30.32 -6.31 -18.73
CA SER A 419 30.93 -7.39 -19.50
C SER A 419 29.91 -8.09 -20.40
N ALA A 420 30.40 -8.94 -21.32
CA ALA A 420 29.51 -9.81 -22.08
C ALA A 420 28.73 -10.78 -21.17
N ALA A 421 29.26 -11.13 -19.99
CA ALA A 421 28.56 -11.97 -19.02
C ALA A 421 27.35 -11.25 -18.40
N ASP A 422 27.40 -9.93 -18.28
CA ASP A 422 26.26 -9.13 -17.83
C ASP A 422 25.17 -9.07 -18.91
N LEU A 423 25.55 -8.98 -20.20
CA LEU A 423 24.60 -9.10 -21.31
C LEU A 423 23.85 -10.44 -21.29
N LEU A 424 24.52 -11.54 -20.95
CA LEU A 424 23.87 -12.86 -20.83
C LEU A 424 22.73 -12.85 -19.81
N LYS A 425 22.96 -12.26 -18.63
CA LYS A 425 21.94 -12.16 -17.57
C LYS A 425 20.77 -11.29 -18.01
N VAL A 426 21.03 -10.20 -18.73
CA VAL A 426 19.97 -9.33 -19.27
C VAL A 426 19.14 -10.04 -20.34
N ILE A 427 19.78 -10.85 -21.20
CA ILE A 427 19.09 -11.69 -22.19
C ILE A 427 18.19 -12.72 -21.49
N GLU A 428 18.63 -13.30 -20.37
CA GLU A 428 17.81 -14.21 -19.57
C GLU A 428 16.62 -13.50 -18.93
N GLY A 429 16.80 -12.26 -18.47
CA GLY A 429 15.75 -11.41 -17.90
C GLY A 429 14.81 -10.77 -18.91
N GLU A 430 15.09 -10.87 -20.22
CA GLU A 430 14.27 -10.32 -21.31
C GLU A 430 14.05 -8.79 -21.24
N ALA A 431 14.96 -8.05 -20.61
CA ALA A 431 14.88 -6.59 -20.47
C ALA A 431 15.57 -5.88 -21.65
N LEU A 432 14.83 -5.65 -22.75
CA LEU A 432 15.37 -5.02 -23.95
C LEU A 432 15.94 -3.63 -23.70
N ASP A 433 15.29 -2.80 -22.89
CA ASP A 433 15.74 -1.42 -22.65
C ASP A 433 17.10 -1.38 -21.94
N VAL A 434 17.28 -2.24 -20.93
CA VAL A 434 18.58 -2.44 -20.25
C VAL A 434 19.63 -2.95 -21.25
N PHE A 435 19.24 -3.88 -22.13
CA PHE A 435 20.13 -4.47 -23.11
C PHE A 435 20.67 -3.42 -24.11
N GLU A 436 19.78 -2.59 -24.64
CA GLU A 436 20.13 -1.49 -25.55
C GLU A 436 21.04 -0.47 -24.85
N LEU A 437 20.74 -0.14 -23.59
CA LEU A 437 21.56 0.74 -22.77
C LEU A 437 23.00 0.20 -22.59
N LEU A 438 23.15 -1.09 -22.28
CA LEU A 438 24.47 -1.71 -22.15
C LEU A 438 25.23 -1.71 -23.47
N LEU A 439 24.60 -2.02 -24.60
CA LEU A 439 25.25 -1.96 -25.90
C LEU A 439 25.65 -0.55 -26.31
N ALA A 440 24.79 0.44 -26.04
CA ALA A 440 25.06 1.85 -26.30
C ALA A 440 26.27 2.37 -25.49
N SER A 441 26.50 1.81 -24.30
CA SER A 441 27.68 2.12 -23.47
C SER A 441 28.99 1.49 -23.97
N GLY A 442 28.95 0.67 -25.03
CA GLY A 442 30.12 0.00 -25.57
C GLY A 442 30.44 -1.34 -24.91
N THR A 443 29.47 -1.96 -24.21
CA THR A 443 29.66 -3.31 -23.65
C THR A 443 30.02 -4.30 -24.75
N PRO A 444 31.11 -5.08 -24.62
CA PRO A 444 31.54 -5.99 -25.67
C PRO A 444 30.48 -7.09 -25.91
N THR A 445 30.18 -7.35 -27.18
CA THR A 445 29.23 -8.41 -27.58
C THR A 445 29.81 -9.82 -27.44
N THR A 446 31.13 -9.91 -27.30
CA THR A 446 31.91 -11.14 -27.18
C THR A 446 33.07 -10.89 -26.23
N ASP A 447 33.32 -11.83 -25.33
CA ASP A 447 34.48 -11.79 -24.44
C ASP A 447 35.45 -12.90 -24.90
N PRO A 448 36.71 -12.59 -25.22
CA PRO A 448 37.68 -13.59 -25.66
C PRO A 448 37.90 -14.69 -24.62
N ASP A 449 37.73 -14.38 -23.33
CA ASP A 449 37.90 -15.36 -22.25
C ASP A 449 36.66 -16.28 -22.11
N MET A 450 35.52 -15.91 -22.70
CA MET A 450 34.29 -16.71 -22.63
C MET A 450 34.26 -17.93 -23.54
N GLU A 451 35.19 -18.08 -24.49
CA GLU A 451 35.26 -19.29 -25.33
C GLU A 451 35.42 -20.58 -24.50
N GLN A 452 35.91 -20.47 -23.26
CA GLN A 452 36.07 -21.60 -22.35
C GLN A 452 34.95 -21.73 -21.31
N SER A 453 34.17 -20.67 -21.04
CA SER A 453 33.31 -20.59 -19.84
C SER A 453 31.80 -20.60 -20.11
N GLY A 454 31.33 -20.49 -21.36
CA GLY A 454 29.90 -20.53 -21.64
C GLY A 454 29.47 -20.06 -23.03
N PRO A 455 28.16 -20.05 -23.33
CA PRO A 455 27.65 -19.53 -24.58
C PRO A 455 27.87 -18.02 -24.66
N ASN A 456 28.28 -17.52 -25.82
CA ASN A 456 28.35 -16.07 -26.05
C ASN A 456 26.92 -15.44 -26.05
N PRO A 457 26.80 -14.11 -25.85
CA PRO A 457 25.49 -13.44 -25.84
C PRO A 457 24.60 -13.75 -27.05
N LEU A 458 25.17 -13.81 -28.26
CA LEU A 458 24.41 -14.07 -29.47
C LEU A 458 23.82 -15.49 -29.44
N GLU A 459 24.65 -16.47 -29.09
CA GLU A 459 24.25 -17.86 -28.93
C GLU A 459 23.15 -18.01 -27.87
N LYS A 460 23.27 -17.33 -26.72
CA LYS A 460 22.24 -17.36 -25.68
C LYS A 460 20.90 -16.77 -26.15
N ALA A 461 20.95 -15.66 -26.88
CA ALA A 461 19.75 -14.99 -27.39
C ALA A 461 18.95 -15.86 -28.38
N ILE A 462 19.63 -16.72 -29.14
CA ILE A 462 19.00 -17.58 -30.17
C ILE A 462 18.71 -19.02 -29.72
N THR A 463 19.30 -19.49 -28.60
CA THR A 463 19.17 -20.88 -28.12
C THR A 463 18.06 -21.09 -27.10
N THR A 464 17.64 -20.01 -26.43
CA THR A 464 16.46 -20.06 -25.56
C THR A 464 15.17 -20.07 -26.41
N PRO A 465 14.02 -20.49 -25.85
CA PRO A 465 12.77 -20.54 -26.61
C PRO A 465 12.52 -19.24 -27.36
N LEU A 466 12.26 -19.35 -28.66
CA LEU A 466 12.15 -18.21 -29.57
C LEU A 466 11.11 -17.22 -29.04
N ASN A 467 11.62 -16.12 -28.49
CA ASN A 467 10.88 -14.97 -27.99
C ASN A 467 11.23 -13.77 -28.90
N PRO A 468 10.25 -13.03 -29.43
CA PRO A 468 10.49 -11.84 -30.25
C PRO A 468 11.46 -10.84 -29.60
N VAL A 469 11.40 -10.66 -28.27
CA VAL A 469 12.29 -9.77 -27.53
C VAL A 469 13.75 -10.22 -27.65
N LYS A 470 14.02 -11.52 -27.46
CA LYS A 470 15.37 -12.08 -27.61
C LYS A 470 15.86 -12.06 -29.06
N CYS A 471 14.95 -12.17 -30.03
CA CYS A 471 15.30 -11.95 -31.43
C CYS A 471 15.75 -10.51 -31.67
N CYS A 472 15.06 -9.52 -31.10
CA CYS A 472 15.50 -8.12 -31.13
C CYS A 472 16.88 -7.95 -30.49
N MET A 473 17.14 -8.59 -29.36
CA MET A 473 18.48 -8.60 -28.73
C MET A 473 19.53 -9.23 -29.66
N ALA A 474 19.23 -10.34 -30.33
CA ALA A 474 20.12 -10.96 -31.31
C ALA A 474 20.38 -10.05 -32.52
N PHE A 475 19.37 -9.33 -33.00
CA PHE A 475 19.53 -8.32 -34.06
C PHE A 475 20.52 -7.24 -33.63
N ARG A 476 20.39 -6.74 -32.40
CA ARG A 476 21.28 -5.73 -31.85
C ARG A 476 22.70 -6.24 -31.66
N LEU A 477 22.89 -7.46 -31.18
CA LEU A 477 24.23 -8.06 -31.12
C LEU A 477 24.90 -8.10 -32.48
N LEU A 478 24.19 -8.54 -33.52
CA LEU A 478 24.73 -8.56 -34.89
C LEU A 478 25.02 -7.15 -35.43
N TYR A 479 24.17 -6.17 -35.10
CA TYR A 479 24.40 -4.78 -35.45
C TYR A 479 25.69 -4.24 -34.81
N HIS A 480 25.90 -4.54 -33.52
CA HIS A 480 27.08 -4.15 -32.75
C HIS A 480 28.30 -5.06 -32.97
N GLY A 481 28.25 -5.92 -33.98
CA GLY A 481 29.44 -6.63 -34.48
C GLY A 481 29.65 -8.04 -33.95
N ALA A 482 28.69 -8.62 -33.21
CA ALA A 482 28.76 -10.02 -32.81
C ALA A 482 28.94 -10.92 -34.04
N ASP A 483 29.85 -11.90 -33.91
CA ASP A 483 30.15 -12.81 -35.01
C ASP A 483 29.11 -13.94 -35.07
N PRO A 484 28.28 -14.05 -36.13
CA PRO A 484 27.35 -15.17 -36.27
C PRO A 484 28.06 -16.53 -36.37
N SER A 485 29.35 -16.54 -36.73
CA SER A 485 30.13 -17.77 -36.82
C SER A 485 30.38 -18.41 -35.45
N SER A 486 30.41 -17.60 -34.38
CA SER A 486 30.67 -18.03 -33.00
C SER A 486 29.54 -18.85 -32.36
N VAL A 487 28.38 -18.97 -33.03
CA VAL A 487 27.31 -19.87 -32.59
C VAL A 487 27.74 -21.32 -32.86
N SER A 488 27.75 -22.16 -31.82
CA SER A 488 28.17 -23.56 -31.97
C SER A 488 27.25 -24.34 -32.92
N GLY A 489 27.78 -25.40 -33.55
CA GLY A 489 27.05 -26.20 -34.53
C GLY A 489 25.75 -26.81 -33.98
N LEU A 490 25.77 -27.27 -32.72
CA LEU A 490 24.58 -27.78 -32.03
C LEU A 490 23.51 -26.68 -31.88
N ASN A 491 23.93 -25.46 -31.53
CA ASN A 491 23.02 -24.34 -31.32
C ASN A 491 22.48 -23.76 -32.64
N LYS A 492 23.25 -23.83 -33.73
CA LYS A 492 22.74 -23.58 -35.09
C LYS A 492 21.63 -24.56 -35.45
N TYR A 493 21.82 -25.85 -35.16
CA TYR A 493 20.80 -26.88 -35.38
C TYR A 493 19.55 -26.64 -34.53
N LEU A 494 19.72 -26.34 -33.24
CA LEU A 494 18.59 -26.04 -32.34
C LEU A 494 17.83 -24.79 -32.77
N PHE A 495 18.52 -23.71 -33.15
CA PHE A 495 17.89 -22.50 -33.67
C PHE A 495 17.10 -22.80 -34.94
N GLY A 496 17.69 -23.54 -35.88
CA GLY A 496 16.99 -24.02 -37.08
C GLY A 496 15.73 -24.83 -36.73
N SER A 497 15.85 -25.78 -35.80
CA SER A 497 14.75 -26.63 -35.31
C SER A 497 13.65 -25.83 -34.58
N MET A 498 13.99 -24.77 -33.85
CA MET A 498 13.02 -23.92 -33.16
C MET A 498 12.24 -23.01 -34.11
N ILE A 499 12.90 -22.40 -35.11
CA ILE A 499 12.22 -21.66 -36.20
C ILE A 499 11.18 -22.56 -36.87
N CYS A 500 11.60 -23.80 -37.04
CA CYS A 500 10.87 -24.88 -37.65
C CYS A 500 9.70 -25.41 -36.79
N SER A 501 9.79 -25.41 -35.46
CA SER A 501 8.71 -25.89 -34.59
C SER A 501 7.65 -24.82 -34.30
N GLN A 502 7.97 -23.54 -34.47
CA GLN A 502 7.04 -22.44 -34.25
C GLN A 502 6.33 -22.01 -35.53
N ASP A 503 5.14 -22.56 -35.74
CA ASP A 503 4.30 -22.34 -36.94
C ASP A 503 4.01 -20.84 -37.21
N LYS A 504 3.91 -20.01 -36.16
CA LYS A 504 3.76 -18.55 -36.30
C LYS A 504 4.97 -17.88 -36.94
N ILE A 505 6.18 -18.26 -36.53
CA ILE A 505 7.43 -17.69 -37.03
C ILE A 505 7.69 -18.18 -38.46
N TRP A 506 7.40 -19.45 -38.73
CA TRP A 506 7.48 -19.99 -40.08
C TRP A 506 6.54 -19.27 -41.06
N ARG A 507 5.29 -18.98 -40.65
CA ARG A 507 4.38 -18.17 -41.46
C ARG A 507 4.96 -16.79 -41.80
N LEU A 508 5.65 -16.13 -40.86
CA LEU A 508 6.30 -14.84 -41.11
C LEU A 508 7.42 -14.93 -42.15
N ILE A 509 8.32 -15.91 -41.99
CA ILE A 509 9.38 -16.17 -42.98
C ILE A 509 8.76 -16.49 -44.34
N ARG A 510 7.74 -17.34 -44.38
CA ARG A 510 7.09 -17.75 -45.63
C ARG A 510 6.41 -16.58 -46.34
N THR A 511 5.66 -15.73 -45.63
CA THR A 511 5.05 -14.54 -46.24
C THR A 511 6.11 -13.59 -46.80
N HIS A 512 7.24 -13.44 -46.11
CA HIS A 512 8.37 -12.65 -46.61
C HIS A 512 9.02 -13.28 -47.85
N LEU A 513 9.30 -14.58 -47.82
CA LEU A 513 9.91 -15.33 -48.92
C LEU A 513 9.01 -15.37 -50.15
N VAL A 514 7.69 -15.57 -50.00
CA VAL A 514 6.74 -15.54 -51.13
C VAL A 514 6.71 -14.18 -51.80
N ARG A 515 6.80 -13.09 -51.03
CA ARG A 515 6.94 -11.73 -51.60
C ARG A 515 8.24 -11.54 -52.36
N LYS A 516 9.35 -12.14 -51.91
CA LYS A 516 10.66 -12.06 -52.57
C LYS A 516 10.91 -13.11 -53.66
N ARG A 517 10.19 -14.23 -53.71
CA ARG A 517 10.34 -15.33 -54.72
C ARG A 517 10.07 -14.88 -56.16
N PHE A 518 9.49 -13.69 -56.34
CA PHE A 518 9.40 -13.02 -57.64
C PHE A 518 10.71 -12.36 -58.11
N ALA A 519 11.76 -12.32 -57.27
CA ALA A 519 13.10 -11.86 -57.62
C ALA A 519 14.06 -13.05 -57.76
N LYS A 520 14.44 -13.41 -58.99
CA LYS A 520 15.26 -14.59 -59.36
C LYS A 520 16.74 -14.57 -58.91
N SER A 521 17.14 -13.78 -57.90
CA SER A 521 18.55 -13.69 -57.50
C SER A 521 18.88 -14.52 -56.26
N PRO A 522 20.05 -15.17 -56.18
CA PRO A 522 20.54 -15.80 -54.94
C PRO A 522 20.52 -14.77 -53.80
N ALA A 523 20.19 -15.21 -52.60
CA ALA A 523 20.08 -14.33 -51.43
C ALA A 523 21.43 -13.64 -51.18
N LYS A 524 21.56 -12.40 -51.62
CA LYS A 524 22.69 -11.55 -51.22
C LYS A 524 22.66 -11.44 -49.70
N ILE A 525 23.81 -11.67 -49.06
CA ILE A 525 23.96 -11.53 -47.62
C ILE A 525 23.43 -10.14 -47.24
N PRO A 526 22.36 -10.06 -46.42
CA PRO A 526 21.80 -8.78 -46.02
C PRO A 526 22.86 -7.95 -45.31
N SER A 527 22.93 -6.66 -45.63
CA SER A 527 23.83 -5.73 -44.94
C SER A 527 23.50 -5.71 -43.44
N ARG A 528 24.52 -5.67 -42.58
CA ARG A 528 24.35 -5.52 -41.11
C ARG A 528 23.51 -4.30 -40.74
N MET A 529 23.47 -3.28 -41.61
CA MET A 529 22.63 -2.10 -41.44
C MET A 529 21.14 -2.42 -41.32
N ILE A 530 20.68 -3.58 -41.78
CA ILE A 530 19.28 -3.98 -41.62
C ILE A 530 18.87 -4.07 -40.16
N PHE A 531 19.82 -4.41 -39.28
CA PHE A 531 19.59 -4.54 -37.84
C PHE A 531 19.64 -3.21 -37.09
N SER A 532 19.99 -2.09 -37.73
CA SER A 532 20.05 -0.76 -37.09
C SER A 532 18.68 -0.22 -36.68
N LYS A 533 17.60 -0.66 -37.32
CA LYS A 533 16.26 -0.15 -37.07
C LYS A 533 15.74 -0.61 -35.71
N THR A 534 15.20 0.32 -34.93
CA THR A 534 14.54 0.08 -33.64
C THR A 534 13.04 -0.15 -33.83
N PHE A 535 12.46 -0.94 -32.92
CA PHE A 535 11.02 -1.15 -32.87
C PHE A 535 10.46 -0.30 -31.73
N GLU A 536 9.51 0.57 -32.04
CA GLU A 536 8.90 1.47 -31.06
C GLU A 536 7.88 0.76 -30.14
N SER A 537 7.51 -0.50 -30.41
CA SER A 537 6.48 -1.22 -29.65
C SER A 537 7.01 -2.48 -28.98
N PRO A 538 6.83 -2.63 -27.65
CA PRO A 538 7.41 -3.72 -26.87
C PRO A 538 6.57 -5.01 -26.85
N THR A 539 5.33 -5.01 -27.35
CA THR A 539 4.52 -6.23 -27.26
C THR A 539 4.96 -7.27 -28.30
N SER A 540 5.24 -8.49 -27.83
CA SER A 540 5.69 -9.61 -28.66
C SER A 540 4.76 -9.89 -29.86
N GLU A 541 3.47 -9.62 -29.70
CA GLU A 541 2.47 -9.81 -30.75
C GLU A 541 2.56 -8.74 -31.86
N MET A 542 2.83 -7.49 -31.51
CA MET A 542 3.00 -6.42 -32.51
C MET A 542 4.31 -6.56 -33.27
N LEU A 543 5.39 -6.97 -32.59
CA LEU A 543 6.70 -7.22 -33.22
C LEU A 543 6.58 -8.25 -34.35
N CYS A 544 5.90 -9.37 -34.09
CA CYS A 544 5.69 -10.42 -35.08
C CYS A 544 4.97 -9.94 -36.35
N ARG A 545 4.11 -8.91 -36.26
CA ARG A 545 3.37 -8.40 -37.43
C ARG A 545 4.17 -7.37 -38.24
N SER A 546 5.28 -6.87 -37.72
CA SER A 546 6.10 -5.87 -38.40
C SER A 546 6.83 -6.48 -39.61
N PRO A 547 6.65 -5.93 -40.83
CA PRO A 547 7.42 -6.37 -42.00
C PRO A 547 8.93 -6.25 -41.79
N GLN A 548 9.36 -5.27 -41.00
CA GLN A 548 10.77 -5.03 -40.67
C GLN A 548 11.32 -6.13 -39.76
N PHE A 549 10.52 -6.59 -38.78
CA PHE A 549 10.89 -7.72 -37.93
C PHE A 549 11.08 -8.99 -38.76
N SER A 550 10.14 -9.30 -39.65
CA SER A 550 10.27 -10.47 -40.54
C SER A 550 11.52 -10.40 -41.41
N GLU A 551 11.89 -9.21 -41.88
CA GLU A 551 13.08 -9.03 -42.71
C GLU A 551 14.39 -9.18 -41.90
N GLN A 552 14.46 -8.56 -40.72
CA GLN A 552 15.59 -8.74 -39.79
C GLN A 552 15.69 -10.19 -39.31
N PHE A 553 14.56 -10.83 -39.03
CA PHE A 553 14.52 -12.23 -38.60
C PHE A 553 15.02 -13.18 -39.69
N HIS A 554 14.61 -12.95 -40.94
CA HIS A 554 15.13 -13.69 -42.08
C HIS A 554 16.65 -13.48 -42.24
N ALA A 555 17.13 -12.23 -42.12
CA ALA A 555 18.55 -11.92 -42.17
C ALA A 555 19.35 -12.63 -41.06
N LEU A 556 18.85 -12.60 -39.82
CA LEU A 556 19.42 -13.35 -38.68
C LEU A 556 19.52 -14.83 -39.00
N THR A 557 18.44 -15.41 -39.54
CA THR A 557 18.38 -16.84 -39.87
C THR A 557 19.43 -17.22 -40.92
N VAL A 558 19.57 -16.41 -41.98
CA VAL A 558 20.57 -16.62 -43.04
C VAL A 558 21.99 -16.52 -42.48
N LEU A 559 22.26 -15.52 -41.64
CA LEU A 559 23.60 -15.30 -41.07
C LEU A 559 24.00 -16.42 -40.09
N VAL A 560 23.10 -16.85 -39.21
CA VAL A 560 23.38 -17.88 -38.21
C VAL A 560 23.53 -19.27 -38.84
N LEU A 561 22.63 -19.64 -39.77
CA LEU A 561 22.67 -20.96 -40.39
C LEU A 561 23.72 -21.07 -41.50
N GLY A 562 24.15 -19.94 -42.09
CA GLY A 562 25.16 -19.92 -43.15
C GLY A 562 24.80 -20.85 -44.31
N SER A 563 25.74 -21.71 -44.72
CA SER A 563 25.52 -22.69 -45.79
C SER A 563 24.47 -23.76 -45.48
N ASN A 564 24.08 -23.91 -44.21
CA ASN A 564 23.00 -24.84 -43.84
C ASN A 564 21.62 -24.23 -44.06
N TYR A 565 21.52 -22.91 -44.28
CA TYR A 565 20.25 -22.23 -44.51
C TYR A 565 19.47 -22.84 -45.68
N ASP A 566 20.11 -22.99 -46.85
CA ASP A 566 19.46 -23.52 -48.05
C ASP A 566 19.04 -24.98 -47.88
N LYS A 567 19.84 -25.78 -47.17
CA LYS A 567 19.52 -27.18 -46.88
C LYS A 567 18.28 -27.30 -45.99
N GLU A 568 18.24 -26.52 -44.91
CA GLU A 568 17.14 -26.51 -43.96
C GLU A 568 15.86 -25.93 -44.58
N LEU A 569 15.99 -24.83 -45.33
CA LEU A 569 14.88 -24.18 -46.02
C LEU A 569 14.29 -25.11 -47.10
N LYS A 570 15.13 -25.75 -47.92
CA LYS A 570 14.69 -26.66 -48.97
C LYS A 570 13.95 -27.87 -48.39
N TRP A 571 14.53 -28.52 -47.38
CA TRP A 571 13.92 -29.66 -46.70
C TRP A 571 12.52 -29.34 -46.13
N ARG A 572 12.33 -28.12 -45.62
CA ARG A 572 11.05 -27.63 -45.10
C ARG A 572 10.05 -27.23 -46.16
N LEU A 573 10.49 -26.54 -47.23
CA LEU A 573 9.62 -26.22 -48.36
C LEU A 573 9.06 -27.51 -48.98
N GLU A 574 9.90 -28.53 -49.13
CA GLU A 574 9.48 -29.87 -49.61
C GLU A 574 8.46 -30.50 -48.65
N ARG A 575 8.75 -30.57 -47.34
CA ARG A 575 7.80 -31.12 -46.35
C ARG A 575 6.50 -30.35 -46.22
N HIS A 576 6.54 -29.03 -46.32
CA HIS A 576 5.36 -28.19 -46.18
C HIS A 576 4.52 -28.18 -47.46
N GLU A 577 5.14 -28.26 -48.64
CA GLU A 577 4.42 -28.52 -49.89
C GLU A 577 3.77 -29.91 -49.86
N ASP A 578 4.44 -30.94 -49.31
CA ASP A 578 3.85 -32.26 -49.10
C ASP A 578 2.69 -32.21 -48.10
N PHE A 579 2.81 -31.44 -47.01
CA PHE A 579 1.76 -31.26 -46.02
C PHE A 579 0.56 -30.48 -46.58
N GLU A 580 0.79 -29.42 -47.37
CA GLU A 580 -0.28 -28.68 -48.04
C GLU A 580 -0.94 -29.50 -49.14
N ARG A 581 -0.17 -30.27 -49.93
CA ARG A 581 -0.74 -31.23 -50.89
C ARG A 581 -1.58 -32.27 -50.18
N TYR A 582 -1.12 -32.78 -49.04
CA TYR A 582 -1.88 -33.71 -48.22
C TYR A 582 -3.18 -33.08 -47.70
N GLN A 583 -3.15 -31.83 -47.19
CA GLN A 583 -4.36 -31.11 -46.76
C GLN A 583 -5.32 -30.87 -47.93
N ILE A 584 -4.82 -30.44 -49.09
CA ILE A 584 -5.61 -30.22 -50.30
C ILE A 584 -6.22 -31.54 -50.79
N ASP A 585 -5.48 -32.64 -50.78
CA ASP A 585 -5.97 -33.96 -51.18
C ASP A 585 -7.00 -34.52 -50.19
N CYS A 586 -6.83 -34.26 -48.89
CA CYS A 586 -7.84 -34.55 -47.88
C CYS A 586 -9.13 -33.75 -48.14
N LEU A 587 -9.03 -32.44 -48.37
CA LEU A 587 -10.18 -31.59 -48.69
C LEU A 587 -10.87 -31.99 -50.01
N LYS A 588 -10.09 -32.36 -51.04
CA LYS A 588 -10.64 -32.88 -52.30
C LYS A 588 -11.35 -34.21 -52.11
N LYS A 589 -10.80 -35.12 -51.30
CA LYS A 589 -11.44 -36.40 -50.96
C LYS A 589 -12.72 -36.18 -50.14
N GLU A 590 -12.74 -35.18 -49.27
CA GLU A 590 -13.92 -34.79 -48.51
C GLU A 590 -15.02 -34.19 -49.41
N GLN A 591 -14.63 -33.34 -50.38
CA GLN A 591 -15.54 -32.80 -51.40
C GLN A 591 -16.07 -33.88 -52.36
N GLN A 592 -15.20 -34.78 -52.85
CA GLN A 592 -15.59 -35.91 -53.69
C GLN A 592 -16.43 -36.94 -52.93
N GLY A 593 -16.18 -37.11 -51.62
CA GLY A 593 -17.03 -37.87 -50.72
C GLY A 593 -18.40 -37.23 -50.57
N SER A 594 -18.47 -35.90 -50.43
CA SER A 594 -19.72 -35.15 -50.27
C SER A 594 -20.65 -35.21 -51.50
N GLU A 595 -20.09 -35.29 -52.71
CA GLU A 595 -20.88 -35.49 -53.94
C GLU A 595 -21.45 -36.91 -54.06
N SER A 596 -20.84 -37.89 -53.39
CA SER A 596 -21.35 -39.28 -53.30
C SER A 596 -22.31 -39.53 -52.10
N LEU A 597 -22.44 -38.55 -51.18
CA LEU A 597 -23.07 -38.73 -49.87
C LEU A 597 -24.48 -38.12 -49.74
N THR A 598 -25.16 -37.82 -50.84
CA THR A 598 -26.59 -37.42 -50.81
C THR A 598 -27.56 -38.56 -50.42
N LYS A 599 -27.08 -39.75 -50.03
CA LYS A 599 -27.92 -40.91 -49.65
C LYS A 599 -27.38 -41.79 -48.50
N ILE A 600 -26.82 -41.24 -47.41
CA ILE A 600 -26.49 -42.06 -46.22
C ILE A 600 -26.97 -41.39 -44.90
N PRO A 601 -27.57 -42.13 -43.94
CA PRO A 601 -28.14 -41.55 -42.71
C PRO A 601 -27.09 -41.06 -41.71
N ALA A 602 -27.50 -40.08 -40.89
CA ALA A 602 -26.66 -39.22 -40.04
C ALA A 602 -25.74 -39.91 -38.99
N ASP A 603 -25.94 -41.19 -38.66
CA ASP A 603 -25.18 -41.86 -37.58
C ASP A 603 -23.77 -42.34 -37.97
N LYS A 604 -23.38 -42.28 -39.26
CA LYS A 604 -22.04 -42.72 -39.72
C LYS A 604 -21.01 -41.60 -39.90
N ASN A 605 -21.40 -40.33 -39.79
CA ASN A 605 -20.49 -39.19 -39.99
C ASN A 605 -19.50 -38.97 -38.83
N SER A 606 -19.79 -39.47 -37.62
CA SER A 606 -18.92 -39.30 -36.45
C SER A 606 -17.62 -40.14 -36.52
N MET A 607 -17.64 -41.29 -37.20
CA MET A 607 -16.45 -42.15 -37.32
C MET A 607 -15.43 -41.63 -38.35
N ALA A 608 -15.89 -40.97 -39.41
CA ALA A 608 -14.98 -40.43 -40.44
C ALA A 608 -14.15 -39.25 -39.91
N ILE A 609 -14.78 -38.35 -39.15
CA ILE A 609 -14.10 -37.22 -38.51
C ILE A 609 -13.10 -37.71 -37.43
N ALA A 610 -13.46 -38.75 -36.68
CA ALA A 610 -12.57 -39.37 -35.70
C ALA A 610 -11.35 -40.05 -36.33
N SER A 611 -11.50 -40.66 -37.52
CA SER A 611 -10.38 -41.26 -38.27
C SER A 611 -9.39 -40.20 -38.76
N CYS A 612 -9.88 -39.10 -39.34
CA CYS A 612 -9.02 -38.02 -39.85
C CYS A 612 -8.22 -37.35 -38.72
N SER A 613 -8.86 -37.13 -37.56
CA SER A 613 -8.20 -36.57 -36.37
C SER A 613 -7.13 -37.52 -35.79
N ARG A 614 -7.37 -38.83 -35.83
CA ARG A 614 -6.41 -39.87 -35.39
C ARG A 614 -5.20 -39.98 -36.32
N ASP A 615 -5.40 -39.84 -37.63
CA ASP A 615 -4.31 -39.83 -38.61
C ASP A 615 -3.45 -38.56 -38.51
N MET A 616 -4.07 -37.40 -38.24
CA MET A 616 -3.35 -36.15 -37.97
C MET A 616 -2.51 -36.23 -36.68
N ALA A 617 -3.05 -36.87 -35.63
CA ALA A 617 -2.32 -37.11 -34.39
C ALA A 617 -1.13 -38.07 -34.60
N ASN A 618 -1.31 -39.14 -35.39
CA ASN A 618 -0.24 -40.09 -35.73
C ASN A 618 0.85 -39.49 -36.63
N TYR A 619 0.49 -38.58 -37.54
CA TYR A 619 1.46 -37.83 -38.35
C TYR A 619 2.32 -36.91 -37.47
N ASN A 620 1.69 -36.18 -36.54
CA ASN A 620 2.41 -35.35 -35.56
C ASN A 620 3.29 -36.18 -34.61
N LEU A 621 2.86 -37.39 -34.23
CA LEU A 621 3.66 -38.32 -33.43
C LEU A 621 4.89 -38.84 -34.20
N ARG A 622 4.73 -39.19 -35.48
CA ARG A 622 5.84 -39.59 -36.36
C ARG A 622 6.83 -38.45 -36.60
N LEU A 623 6.35 -37.21 -36.72
CA LEU A 623 7.22 -36.03 -36.82
C LEU A 623 8.06 -35.80 -35.55
N ARG A 624 7.53 -36.12 -34.36
CA ARG A 624 8.30 -36.04 -33.10
C ARG A 624 9.33 -37.16 -32.94
N VAL A 625 9.07 -38.35 -33.49
CA VAL A 625 10.00 -39.48 -33.44
C VAL A 625 11.15 -39.32 -34.43
N LEU A 626 10.91 -38.73 -35.61
CA LEU A 626 11.93 -38.50 -36.63
C LEU A 626 12.80 -37.25 -36.39
N GLY A 627 12.47 -36.43 -35.39
CA GLY A 627 13.24 -35.26 -34.97
C GLY A 627 14.15 -35.50 -33.76
N ARG A 628 14.27 -36.75 -33.28
CA ARG A 628 15.21 -37.17 -32.24
C ARG A 628 16.46 -37.79 -32.84
#